data_AF-A0A182KGR1-F1
#
_entry.id   AF-A0A182KGR1-F1
#
_cell.length_a   1.000
_cell.length_b   1.000
_cell.length_c   1.000
_cell.angle_alpha   90.00
_cell.angle_beta   90.00
_cell.angle_gamma   90.00
#
_symmetry.space_group_name_H-M   'P 1'
#
loop_
_entity.id
_entity.type
_entity.pdbx_description
1 polymer ?
#
loop_
_entity_poly.entity_id
_entity_poly.type
_entity_poly.pdbx_seq_one_letter_code
_entity_poly.pdbx_strand_id
1 'polypeptide(L)'
;MAPPSARSETDGLLQQFDTKQPLIFFVNGKKVTDSSPDPECTLLVYLREKLRLPGTKLGCAEGGCGACTVMISKVDRKTGLLHHLAVNACLTPVCTVHGMAVTTVEGIGSTRTRLHPVQERIAKAHGSQCGFCTPGIVM
;
A
#
# COMPACT_ATOMS: atom_id res chain seq x y z
N MET A 1 -3.74 -3.28 58.40
CA MET A 1 -3.22 -2.18 57.54
C MET A 1 -2.72 -2.82 56.25
N ALA A 2 -3.54 -2.80 55.20
CA ALA A 2 -3.11 -3.25 53.87
C ALA A 2 -2.30 -2.12 53.20
N PRO A 3 -1.22 -2.42 52.45
CA PRO A 3 -0.45 -1.40 51.75
C PRO A 3 -1.30 -0.76 50.64
N PRO A 4 -1.11 0.54 50.34
CA PRO A 4 -1.81 1.20 49.25
C PRO A 4 -1.46 0.53 47.91
N SER A 5 -2.48 0.35 47.08
CA SER A 5 -2.42 -0.37 45.81
C SER A 5 -1.50 0.32 44.80
N ALA A 6 -0.44 -0.36 44.36
CA ALA A 6 0.45 0.03 43.25
C ALA A 6 -0.23 0.13 41.86
N ARG A 7 -1.57 0.14 41.81
CA ARG A 7 -2.35 0.20 40.55
C ARG A 7 -2.53 1.63 40.01
N SER A 8 -2.38 2.67 40.84
CA SER A 8 -2.66 4.05 40.43
C SER A 8 -1.53 4.72 39.66
N GLU A 9 -0.27 4.26 39.81
CA GLU A 9 0.88 4.89 39.15
C GLU A 9 1.03 4.44 37.69
N THR A 10 0.58 3.23 37.35
CA THR A 10 0.64 2.69 35.97
C THR A 10 -0.40 3.30 35.04
N ASP A 11 -1.56 3.71 35.54
CA ASP A 11 -2.62 4.32 34.73
C ASP A 11 -2.22 5.72 34.20
N GLY A 12 -1.46 6.50 34.99
CA GLY A 12 -0.97 7.82 34.57
C GLY A 12 0.16 7.76 33.52
N LEU A 13 0.98 6.70 33.54
CA LEU A 13 2.07 6.48 32.58
C LEU A 13 1.55 6.07 31.19
N LEU A 14 0.45 5.31 31.12
CA LEU A 14 -0.20 4.95 29.85
C LEU A 14 -0.94 6.13 29.20
N GLN A 15 -1.35 7.12 29.99
CA GLN A 15 -2.03 8.33 29.51
C GLN A 15 -1.08 9.35 28.86
N GLN A 16 0.23 9.21 29.04
CA GLN A 16 1.26 10.10 28.47
C GLN A 16 1.79 9.64 27.10
N PHE A 17 1.45 8.43 26.66
CA PHE A 17 1.73 8.00 25.29
C PHE A 17 0.49 8.29 24.44
N ASP A 18 0.50 9.43 23.73
CA ASP A 18 -0.34 9.59 22.56
C ASP A 18 0.14 8.56 21.51
N THR A 19 -0.42 7.35 21.61
CA THR A 19 0.00 6.16 20.86
C THR A 19 -0.48 6.16 19.40
N LYS A 20 -1.23 7.16 18.97
CA LYS A 20 -1.80 7.21 17.61
C LYS A 20 -0.94 8.05 16.68
N GLN A 21 0.24 7.54 16.33
CA GLN A 21 0.97 8.10 15.20
C GLN A 21 0.22 7.79 13.90
N PRO A 22 -0.07 8.81 13.05
CA PRO A 22 -0.76 8.58 11.81
C PRO A 22 0.12 7.78 10.84
N LEU A 23 -0.50 6.90 10.06
CA LEU A 23 0.16 6.27 8.92
C LEU A 23 0.30 7.30 7.80
N ILE A 24 1.54 7.56 7.36
CA ILE A 24 1.85 8.50 6.28
C ILE A 24 2.62 7.75 5.20
N PHE A 25 2.13 7.81 3.97
CA PHE A 25 2.79 7.23 2.80
C PHE A 25 2.33 7.96 1.54
N PHE A 26 2.80 7.54 0.36
CA PHE A 26 2.39 8.13 -0.91
C PHE A 26 1.75 7.08 -1.80
N VAL A 27 0.73 7.47 -2.57
CA VAL A 27 0.13 6.65 -3.63
C VAL A 27 0.07 7.48 -4.90
N ASN A 28 0.72 7.01 -5.97
CA ASN A 28 0.76 7.69 -7.27
C ASN A 28 1.16 9.18 -7.15
N GLY A 29 2.17 9.46 -6.32
CA GLY A 29 2.69 10.80 -6.05
C GLY A 29 1.86 11.65 -5.08
N LYS A 30 0.69 11.18 -4.62
CA LYS A 30 -0.17 11.89 -3.67
C LYS A 30 0.09 11.41 -2.24
N LYS A 31 0.28 12.35 -1.32
CA LYS A 31 0.42 12.06 0.11
C LYS A 31 -0.90 11.50 0.66
N VAL A 32 -0.81 10.37 1.36
CA VAL A 32 -1.89 9.76 2.12
C VAL A 32 -1.54 9.88 3.60
N THR A 33 -2.53 10.25 4.41
CA THR A 33 -2.40 10.34 5.86
C THR A 33 -3.63 9.72 6.49
N ASP A 34 -3.42 8.74 7.36
CA ASP A 34 -4.46 7.97 8.01
C ASP A 34 -4.25 7.96 9.52
N SER A 35 -5.15 8.62 10.24
CA SER A 35 -5.05 8.78 11.69
C SER A 35 -5.48 7.55 12.49
N SER A 36 -6.12 6.57 11.83
CA SER A 36 -6.59 5.35 12.49
C SER A 36 -6.52 4.16 11.52
N PRO A 37 -5.31 3.77 11.07
CA PRO A 37 -5.15 2.64 10.18
C PRO A 37 -5.49 1.33 10.91
N ASP A 38 -6.25 0.47 10.26
CA ASP A 38 -6.49 -0.90 10.74
C ASP A 38 -5.26 -1.78 10.42
N PRO A 39 -4.58 -2.37 11.43
CA PRO A 39 -3.42 -3.24 11.21
C PRO A 39 -3.72 -4.49 10.37
N GLU A 40 -4.97 -4.96 10.34
CA GLU A 40 -5.39 -6.13 9.54
C GLU A 40 -5.68 -5.75 8.08
N CYS A 41 -5.81 -4.46 7.78
CA CYS A 41 -6.11 -3.98 6.44
C CYS A 41 -4.91 -4.19 5.50
N THR A 42 -5.13 -4.96 4.44
CA THR A 42 -4.14 -5.14 3.37
C THR A 42 -4.09 -3.91 2.47
N LEU A 43 -2.93 -3.66 1.86
CA LEU A 43 -2.73 -2.58 0.90
C LEU A 43 -3.71 -2.70 -0.28
N LEU A 44 -4.01 -3.93 -0.73
CA LEU A 44 -5.01 -4.16 -1.78
C LEU A 44 -6.40 -3.63 -1.41
N VAL A 45 -6.89 -4.00 -0.23
CA VAL A 45 -8.19 -3.53 0.28
C VAL A 45 -8.17 -2.01 0.41
N TYR A 46 -7.11 -1.46 0.99
CA TYR A 46 -6.94 -0.03 1.17
C TYR A 46 -7.01 0.76 -0.15
N LEU A 47 -6.26 0.32 -1.17
CA LEU A 47 -6.24 0.95 -2.50
C LEU A 47 -7.64 0.96 -3.14
N ARG A 48 -8.33 -0.17 -3.09
CA ARG A 48 -9.62 -0.36 -3.79
C ARG A 48 -10.78 0.31 -3.07
N GLU A 49 -10.84 0.18 -1.75
CA GLU A 49 -12.02 0.57 -0.97
C GLU A 49 -11.88 1.96 -0.39
N LYS A 50 -10.71 2.29 0.19
CA LYS A 50 -10.49 3.60 0.82
C LYS A 50 -10.05 4.66 -0.18
N LEU A 51 -9.10 4.32 -1.07
CA LEU A 51 -8.57 5.27 -2.07
C LEU A 51 -9.29 5.22 -3.42
N ARG A 52 -10.21 4.27 -3.62
CA ARG A 52 -11.01 4.10 -4.85
C ARG A 52 -10.14 4.01 -6.12
N LEU A 53 -9.03 3.27 -6.03
CA LEU A 53 -8.12 2.90 -7.12
C LEU A 53 -8.33 1.42 -7.47
N PRO A 54 -9.34 1.08 -8.30
CA PRO A 54 -9.73 -0.31 -8.52
C PRO A 54 -8.84 -1.05 -9.51
N GLY A 55 -7.81 -0.42 -10.09
CA GLY A 55 -6.91 -0.97 -11.09
C GLY A 55 -6.16 -2.21 -10.59
N THR A 56 -5.63 -2.17 -9.36
CA THR A 56 -5.06 -3.35 -8.69
C THR A 56 -6.18 -4.34 -8.33
N LYS A 57 -6.02 -5.63 -8.69
CA LYS A 57 -7.10 -6.63 -8.63
C LYS A 57 -6.89 -7.68 -7.54
N LEU A 58 -8.00 -8.18 -6.98
CA LEU A 58 -8.01 -9.37 -6.14
C LEU A 58 -8.20 -10.60 -7.02
N GLY A 59 -7.19 -11.48 -7.08
CA GLY A 59 -7.27 -12.77 -7.78
C GLY A 59 -7.38 -13.93 -6.80
N CYS A 60 -6.25 -14.33 -6.19
CA CYS A 60 -6.17 -15.48 -5.28
C CYS A 60 -6.03 -15.13 -3.79
N ALA A 61 -5.63 -13.90 -3.45
CA ALA A 61 -5.37 -13.44 -2.06
C ALA A 61 -4.21 -14.14 -1.30
N GLU A 62 -3.43 -14.99 -1.98
CA GLU A 62 -2.33 -15.78 -1.38
C GLU A 62 -0.97 -15.53 -2.06
N GLY A 63 -0.86 -14.47 -2.88
CA GLY A 63 0.38 -14.08 -3.55
C GLY A 63 0.71 -14.83 -4.85
N GLY A 64 0.08 -15.96 -5.14
CA GLY A 64 0.43 -16.80 -6.30
C GLY A 64 0.09 -16.21 -7.69
N CYS A 65 -0.97 -15.42 -7.83
CA CYS A 65 -1.47 -15.01 -9.16
C CYS A 65 -0.89 -13.69 -9.70
N GLY A 66 -0.28 -12.84 -8.88
CA GLY A 66 0.23 -11.52 -9.31
C GLY A 66 -0.83 -10.48 -9.76
N ALA A 67 -2.13 -10.77 -9.76
CA ALA A 67 -3.15 -9.80 -10.19
C ALA A 67 -3.19 -8.51 -9.34
N CYS A 68 -2.60 -8.57 -8.14
CA CYS A 68 -2.49 -7.46 -7.19
C CYS A 68 -1.10 -6.80 -7.15
N THR A 69 -0.23 -7.05 -8.14
CA THR A 69 1.11 -6.45 -8.16
C THR A 69 1.05 -4.93 -8.17
N VAL A 70 1.84 -4.31 -7.31
CA VAL A 70 2.12 -2.87 -7.25
C VAL A 70 3.61 -2.66 -7.04
N MET A 71 4.11 -1.47 -7.36
CA MET A 71 5.50 -1.10 -7.07
C MET A 71 5.58 -0.32 -5.74
N ILE A 72 6.44 -0.75 -4.83
CA ILE A 72 6.84 0.02 -3.65
C ILE A 72 8.23 0.61 -3.89
N SER A 73 8.33 1.92 -3.69
CA SER A 73 9.60 2.65 -3.69
C SER A 73 9.95 3.06 -2.26
N LYS A 74 11.16 2.73 -1.81
CA LYS A 74 11.67 3.08 -0.49
C LYS A 74 13.13 3.51 -0.54
N VAL A 75 13.50 4.46 0.30
CA VAL A 75 14.90 4.83 0.50
C VAL A 75 15.49 3.94 1.59
N ASP A 76 16.59 3.25 1.28
CA ASP A 76 17.38 2.56 2.29
C ASP A 76 18.08 3.61 3.16
N ARG A 77 17.75 3.63 4.46
CA ARG A 77 18.29 4.62 5.40
C ARG A 77 19.79 4.47 5.67
N LYS A 78 20.37 3.29 5.43
CA LYS A 78 21.80 3.04 5.63
C LYS A 78 22.62 3.51 4.44
N THR A 79 22.13 3.27 3.23
CA THR A 79 22.87 3.55 1.99
C THR A 79 22.44 4.85 1.30
N GLY A 80 21.25 5.37 1.62
CA GLY A 80 20.64 6.51 0.94
C GLY A 80 20.08 6.18 -0.45
N LEU A 81 20.15 4.91 -0.88
CA LEU A 81 19.71 4.50 -2.21
C LEU A 81 18.20 4.31 -2.30
N LEU A 82 17.61 4.68 -3.44
CA LEU A 82 16.22 4.43 -3.76
C LEU A 82 16.06 3.03 -4.35
N HIS A 83 15.23 2.20 -3.72
CA HIS A 83 14.88 0.86 -4.19
C HIS A 83 13.43 0.81 -4.66
N HIS A 84 13.22 0.13 -5.78
CA HIS A 84 11.90 -0.17 -6.34
C HIS A 84 11.67 -1.69 -6.28
N LEU A 85 10.55 -2.10 -5.71
CA LEU A 85 10.20 -3.51 -5.51
C LEU A 85 8.78 -3.77 -6.02
N ALA A 86 8.60 -4.81 -6.83
CA ALA A 86 7.28 -5.35 -7.11
C ALA A 86 6.81 -6.18 -5.90
N VAL A 87 5.59 -5.94 -5.45
CA VAL A 87 5.00 -6.64 -4.30
C VAL A 87 3.55 -7.00 -4.55
N ASN A 88 3.09 -8.10 -3.94
CA ASN A 88 1.67 -8.47 -3.93
C ASN A 88 0.93 -7.63 -2.87
N ALA A 89 0.08 -6.71 -3.32
CA ALA A 89 -0.68 -5.85 -2.40
C ALA A 89 -1.64 -6.62 -1.48
N CYS A 90 -2.08 -7.83 -1.88
CA CYS A 90 -2.97 -8.66 -1.06
C CYS A 90 -2.31 -9.23 0.21
N LEU A 91 -0.99 -9.34 0.25
CA LEU A 91 -0.24 -9.86 1.41
C LEU A 91 0.54 -8.76 2.15
N THR A 92 0.40 -7.51 1.72
CA THR A 92 1.11 -6.37 2.30
C THR A 92 0.19 -5.66 3.29
N PRO A 93 0.41 -5.72 4.61
CA PRO A 93 -0.38 -4.93 5.56
C PRO A 93 -0.11 -3.43 5.32
N VAL A 94 -1.16 -2.59 5.30
CA VAL A 94 -1.01 -1.17 4.96
C VAL A 94 -0.11 -0.43 5.93
N CYS A 95 -0.08 -0.84 7.20
CA CYS A 95 0.79 -0.23 8.21
C CYS A 95 2.29 -0.40 7.89
N THR A 96 2.67 -1.38 7.07
CA THR A 96 4.08 -1.61 6.69
C THR A 96 4.62 -0.62 5.66
N VAL A 97 3.74 0.12 4.96
CA VAL A 97 4.15 1.07 3.91
C VAL A 97 4.39 2.48 4.43
N HIS A 98 4.44 2.68 5.75
CA HIS A 98 4.75 3.97 6.35
C HIS A 98 6.07 4.54 5.81
N GLY A 99 6.04 5.79 5.35
CA GLY A 99 7.18 6.50 4.77
C GLY A 99 7.59 6.04 3.37
N MET A 100 6.83 5.13 2.74
CA MET A 100 7.13 4.60 1.41
C MET A 100 6.21 5.21 0.35
N ALA A 101 6.52 4.96 -0.92
CA ALA A 101 5.69 5.35 -2.05
C ALA A 101 5.18 4.13 -2.83
N VAL A 102 3.87 4.01 -2.94
CA VAL A 102 3.16 2.98 -3.72
C VAL A 102 2.82 3.56 -5.10
N THR A 103 3.11 2.81 -6.15
CA THR A 103 2.66 3.12 -7.52
C THR A 103 1.78 1.98 -8.02
N THR A 104 0.59 2.31 -8.48
CA THR A 104 -0.39 1.38 -9.07
C THR A 104 -0.44 1.55 -10.59
N VAL A 105 -1.23 0.72 -11.27
CA VAL A 105 -1.42 0.82 -12.73
C VAL A 105 -1.94 2.18 -13.17
N GLU A 106 -2.78 2.84 -12.36
CA GLU A 106 -3.29 4.18 -12.63
C GLU A 106 -2.19 5.25 -12.48
N GLY A 107 -1.14 4.97 -11.71
CA GLY A 107 -0.04 5.90 -11.43
C GLY A 107 0.93 6.08 -12.58
N ILE A 108 1.09 5.07 -13.44
CA ILE A 108 2.03 5.14 -14.57
C ILE A 108 1.42 5.75 -15.83
N GLY A 109 0.08 5.75 -15.94
CA GLY A 109 -0.62 6.26 -17.12
C GLY A 109 -2.09 5.89 -17.16
N SER A 110 -2.86 6.62 -17.97
CA SER A 110 -4.29 6.38 -18.19
C SER A 110 -4.74 6.88 -19.56
N THR A 111 -5.91 6.44 -20.04
CA THR A 111 -6.51 6.94 -21.28
C THR A 111 -6.97 8.40 -21.18
N ARG A 112 -7.15 8.93 -19.96
CA ARG A 112 -7.47 10.35 -19.72
C ARG A 112 -6.25 11.25 -19.82
N THR A 113 -5.06 10.68 -19.67
CA THR A 113 -3.79 11.39 -19.73
C THR A 113 -2.97 10.85 -20.90
N ARG A 114 -1.94 10.06 -20.61
CA ARG A 114 -1.13 9.35 -21.59
C ARG A 114 -0.89 7.95 -21.06
N LEU A 115 -0.99 6.95 -21.93
CA LEU A 115 -0.61 5.58 -21.59
C LEU A 115 0.91 5.47 -21.47
N HIS A 116 1.37 4.74 -20.46
CA HIS A 116 2.77 4.34 -20.39
C HIS A 116 3.10 3.38 -21.55
N PRO A 117 4.33 3.38 -22.12
CA PRO A 117 4.70 2.44 -23.18
C PRO A 117 4.42 0.97 -22.85
N VAL A 118 4.52 0.56 -21.58
CA VAL A 118 4.16 -0.80 -21.13
C VAL A 118 2.67 -1.07 -21.33
N GLN A 119 1.80 -0.14 -20.93
CA GLN A 119 0.34 -0.24 -21.11
C GLN A 119 -0.05 -0.25 -22.60
N GLU A 120 0.59 0.61 -23.39
CA GLU A 120 0.31 0.71 -24.83
C GLU A 120 0.70 -0.57 -25.57
N ARG A 121 1.91 -1.08 -25.32
CA ARG A 121 2.45 -2.25 -26.04
C ARG A 121 1.69 -3.52 -25.70
N ILE A 122 1.38 -3.78 -24.42
CA ILE A 122 0.62 -4.99 -24.05
C ILE A 122 -0.77 -5.02 -24.68
N ALA A 123 -1.43 -3.85 -24.79
CA ALA A 123 -2.74 -3.75 -25.44
C ALA A 123 -2.63 -3.94 -26.96
N LYS A 124 -1.69 -3.24 -27.62
CA LYS A 124 -1.51 -3.30 -29.09
C LYS A 124 -0.99 -4.65 -29.58
N ALA A 125 -0.26 -5.38 -28.76
CA ALA A 125 0.26 -6.71 -29.08
C ALA A 125 -0.72 -7.85 -28.74
N HIS A 126 -2.00 -7.54 -28.49
CA HIS A 126 -3.03 -8.53 -28.12
C HIS A 126 -2.70 -9.35 -26.85
N GLY A 127 -1.87 -8.79 -25.96
CA GLY A 127 -1.49 -9.41 -24.69
C GLY A 127 -2.55 -9.30 -23.59
N SER A 128 -3.75 -8.80 -23.92
CA SER A 128 -4.86 -8.63 -22.99
C SER A 128 -6.17 -9.07 -23.66
N GLN A 129 -6.86 -10.03 -23.05
CA GLN A 129 -8.17 -10.52 -23.50
C GLN A 129 -9.28 -10.09 -22.52
N CYS A 130 -9.53 -10.87 -21.45
CA CYS A 130 -10.47 -10.47 -20.41
C CYS A 130 -10.01 -9.24 -19.61
N GLY A 131 -8.71 -8.93 -19.66
CA GLY A 131 -8.10 -7.75 -19.05
C GLY A 131 -7.88 -7.81 -17.54
N PHE A 132 -8.33 -8.86 -16.85
CA PHE A 132 -8.29 -8.90 -15.38
C PHE A 132 -6.87 -8.97 -14.81
N CYS A 133 -5.99 -9.79 -15.40
CA CYS A 133 -4.60 -9.92 -14.97
C CYS A 133 -3.69 -8.80 -15.48
N THR A 134 -4.12 -8.04 -16.49
CA THR A 134 -3.28 -7.07 -17.19
C THR A 134 -2.67 -6.01 -16.26
N PRO A 135 -3.40 -5.43 -15.29
CA PRO A 135 -2.79 -4.51 -14.32
C PRO A 135 -1.61 -5.12 -13.56
N GLY A 136 -1.72 -6.38 -13.13
CA GLY A 136 -0.65 -7.06 -12.40
C GLY A 136 0.56 -7.43 -13.28
N ILE A 137 0.36 -7.64 -14.59
CA ILE A 137 1.45 -7.88 -15.56
C ILE A 137 2.15 -6.57 -15.95
N VAL A 138 1.42 -5.46 -15.97
CA VAL A 138 1.93 -4.13 -16.30
C VAL A 138 2.83 -3.57 -15.18
N MET A 139 2.56 -3.95 -13.93
CA MET A 139 3.26 -3.46 -12.73
C MET A 139 4.39 -4.39 -12.31
#